data_AF-A0A9P4JIA7-F1
#
_entry.id   AF-A0A9P4JIA7-F1
#
_cell.length_a   1.000
_cell.length_b   1.000
_cell.length_c   1.000
_cell.angle_alpha   90.00
_cell.angle_beta   90.00
_cell.angle_gamma   90.00
#
_symmetry.space_group_name_H-M   'P 1'
#
loop_
_entity.id
_entity.type
_entity.pdbx_description
1 polymer ?
#
loop_
_entity_poly.entity_id
_entity_poly.type
_entity_poly.pdbx_seq_one_letter_code
_entity_poly.pdbx_strand_id
1 'polypeptide(L)'
;MACTANNDIPRSVLLPSPSNIEQIEAIGMLKAYIFITERDTHRGGHQGQTQSPEKVFDVHPLVYLARRGWLKANNQWGYWANKRLRCKSDMDCIFTSCFERTVNLPEVHGAKARMLLLDRIGCYEWILERYKTAEKMFQETLALREKILGKEHPETLTTMNSLALTLSDQEKYAEAEKMHRETLAPGEKVSGKERPETLTTMNNLALTLNRQGSEW
;
A
#
# COMPACT_ATOMS: atom_id res chain seq x y z
N MET A 1 26.67 1.63 12.05
CA MET A 1 26.64 2.19 10.69
C MET A 1 26.17 1.08 9.75
N ALA A 2 25.10 1.17 8.97
CA ALA A 2 24.23 2.27 8.60
C ALA A 2 22.78 1.76 8.53
N CYS A 3 21.85 2.63 8.92
CA CYS A 3 20.41 2.43 8.92
C CYS A 3 19.87 2.37 7.48
N THR A 4 19.25 1.25 7.08
CA THR A 4 18.24 1.21 6.01
C THR A 4 17.26 0.10 6.34
N ALA A 5 15.99 0.44 6.57
CA ALA A 5 15.04 -0.35 7.36
C ALA A 5 14.81 -1.82 6.90
N ASN A 6 14.73 -2.70 7.89
CA ASN A 6 14.39 -4.12 7.79
C ASN A 6 12.89 -4.30 7.49
N ASN A 7 12.54 -5.34 6.74
CA ASN A 7 11.25 -5.47 6.07
C ASN A 7 10.61 -6.84 6.39
N ASP A 8 9.39 -6.81 6.94
CA ASP A 8 8.56 -7.93 7.42
C ASP A 8 7.94 -8.88 6.35
N ILE A 9 8.70 -9.85 5.81
CA ILE A 9 8.19 -10.80 4.80
C ILE A 9 7.38 -11.97 5.37
N PRO A 10 6.06 -12.06 5.09
CA PRO A 10 5.29 -13.26 5.42
C PRO A 10 5.78 -14.46 4.60
N ARG A 11 5.84 -15.63 5.26
CA ARG A 11 6.28 -16.88 4.63
C ARG A 11 5.53 -17.22 3.34
N SER A 12 4.24 -16.85 3.23
CA SER A 12 3.40 -17.06 2.05
C SER A 12 3.91 -16.39 0.77
N VAL A 13 4.79 -15.39 0.89
CA VAL A 13 5.36 -14.61 -0.22
C VAL A 13 6.78 -15.08 -0.59
N LEU A 14 7.37 -16.00 0.20
CA LEU A 14 8.60 -16.69 -0.19
C LEU A 14 8.33 -17.61 -1.38
N LEU A 15 9.38 -17.85 -2.18
CA LEU A 15 9.23 -18.73 -3.33
C LEU A 15 8.79 -20.12 -2.84
N PRO A 16 7.72 -20.70 -3.41
CA PRO A 16 7.31 -22.05 -3.10
C PRO A 16 8.40 -22.97 -3.61
N SER A 17 9.03 -23.71 -2.71
CA SER A 17 9.81 -24.88 -3.08
C SER A 17 8.84 -26.05 -3.34
N PRO A 18 9.22 -27.00 -4.20
CA PRO A 18 8.42 -28.18 -4.47
C PRO A 18 8.18 -29.07 -3.24
N SER A 19 8.91 -28.90 -2.13
CA SER A 19 8.63 -29.63 -0.88
C SER A 19 8.71 -28.75 0.38
N ASN A 20 7.92 -29.10 1.40
CA ASN A 20 7.96 -28.44 2.71
C ASN A 20 9.34 -28.58 3.40
N ILE A 21 10.06 -29.66 3.12
CA ILE A 21 11.37 -29.97 3.71
C ILE A 21 12.44 -29.02 3.16
N GLU A 22 12.54 -28.93 1.83
CA GLU A 22 13.46 -27.99 1.17
C GLU A 22 13.20 -26.54 1.59
N GLN A 23 11.93 -26.15 1.79
CA GLN A 23 11.62 -24.81 2.28
C GLN A 23 12.15 -24.58 3.71
N ILE A 24 12.02 -25.58 4.60
CA ILE A 24 12.53 -25.50 5.97
C ILE A 24 14.07 -25.43 5.96
N GLU A 25 14.73 -26.26 5.15
CA GLU A 25 16.18 -26.26 5.01
C GLU A 25 16.70 -24.92 4.48
N ALA A 26 16.08 -24.38 3.43
CA ALA A 26 16.45 -23.08 2.87
C ALA A 26 16.28 -21.95 3.89
N ILE A 27 15.17 -21.92 4.62
CA ILE A 27 14.94 -20.95 5.71
C ILE A 27 16.01 -21.14 6.81
N GLY A 28 16.31 -22.38 7.18
CA GLY A 28 17.35 -22.70 8.17
C GLY A 28 18.73 -22.17 7.77
N MET A 29 19.15 -22.40 6.52
CA MET A 29 20.41 -21.88 5.98
C MET A 29 20.43 -20.34 5.99
N LEU A 30 19.36 -19.69 5.52
CA LEU A 30 19.28 -18.24 5.50
C LEU A 30 19.31 -17.64 6.92
N LYS A 31 18.69 -18.30 7.91
CA LYS A 31 18.78 -17.88 9.33
C LYS A 31 20.20 -18.06 9.87
N ALA A 32 20.86 -19.17 9.55
CA ALA A 32 22.22 -19.47 10.02
C ALA A 32 23.25 -18.42 9.55
N TYR A 33 23.09 -17.91 8.32
CA TYR A 33 23.96 -16.85 7.77
C TYR A 33 23.46 -15.43 8.05
N ILE A 34 22.45 -15.26 8.90
CA ILE A 34 21.87 -13.93 9.25
C ILE A 34 21.35 -13.20 7.99
N PHE A 35 20.98 -13.96 6.97
CA PHE A 35 20.39 -13.44 5.75
C PHE A 35 18.89 -13.20 5.91
N ILE A 36 18.25 -13.93 6.83
CA ILE A 36 16.91 -13.62 7.32
C ILE A 36 16.85 -13.72 8.84
N THR A 37 16.03 -12.88 9.46
CA THR A 37 15.72 -12.97 10.89
C THR A 37 14.22 -13.09 11.08
N GLU A 38 13.78 -14.13 11.79
CA GLU A 38 12.36 -14.35 12.10
C GLU A 38 11.95 -13.41 13.24
N ARG A 39 10.82 -12.72 13.08
CA ARG A 39 10.21 -11.92 14.15
C ARG A 39 9.00 -12.67 14.69
N ASP A 40 8.93 -12.81 16.00
CA ASP A 40 7.74 -13.33 16.66
C ASP A 40 6.66 -12.25 16.68
N THR A 41 5.56 -12.48 15.96
CA THR A 41 4.38 -11.62 15.99
C THR A 41 3.60 -11.84 17.28
N HIS A 42 4.12 -11.37 18.40
CA HIS A 42 3.35 -11.24 19.64
C HIS A 42 2.96 -9.77 19.85
N ARG A 43 1.83 -9.35 19.29
CA ARG A 43 1.15 -8.12 19.76
C ARG A 43 -0.37 -8.27 19.70
N GLY A 44 -0.95 -8.44 20.89
CA GLY A 44 -2.22 -7.83 21.29
C GLY A 44 -3.52 -8.25 20.57
N GLY A 45 -4.15 -9.30 21.09
CA GLY A 45 -5.60 -9.39 21.34
C GLY A 45 -6.61 -9.04 20.24
N HIS A 46 -7.17 -10.07 19.61
CA HIS A 46 -8.60 -10.34 19.72
C HIS A 46 -8.83 -11.85 19.58
N GLN A 47 -9.44 -12.45 20.60
CA GLN A 47 -9.79 -13.86 20.62
C GLN A 47 -10.79 -14.19 19.51
N GLY A 48 -10.50 -15.24 18.76
CA GLY A 48 -11.49 -15.93 17.95
C GLY A 48 -11.17 -16.01 16.47
N GLN A 49 -10.04 -16.65 16.11
CA GLN A 49 -10.00 -17.61 14.99
C GLN A 49 -8.65 -18.32 14.95
N THR A 50 -8.71 -19.64 14.83
CA THR A 50 -7.59 -20.58 14.79
C THR A 50 -6.85 -20.42 13.45
N GLN A 51 -5.99 -19.42 13.35
CA GLN A 51 -4.97 -19.36 12.30
C GLN A 51 -3.61 -19.34 13.00
N SER A 52 -2.77 -20.34 12.72
CA SER A 52 -1.40 -20.38 13.22
C SER A 52 -0.70 -19.06 12.85
N PRO A 53 0.06 -18.44 13.76
CA PRO A 53 0.69 -17.14 13.51
C PRO A 53 1.57 -17.25 12.27
N GLU A 54 1.29 -16.40 11.27
CA GLU A 54 2.09 -16.35 10.06
C GLU A 54 3.49 -15.88 10.41
N LYS A 55 4.50 -16.71 10.13
CA LYS A 55 5.91 -16.38 10.40
C LYS A 55 6.35 -15.24 9.48
N VAL A 56 6.86 -14.17 10.10
CA VAL A 56 7.35 -12.97 9.43
C VAL A 56 8.87 -12.92 9.51
N PHE A 57 9.53 -12.57 8.41
CA PHE A 57 10.99 -12.53 8.31
C PHE A 57 11.50 -11.18 7.81
N ASP A 58 12.45 -10.60 8.53
CA ASP A 58 13.33 -9.58 7.96
C ASP A 58 14.31 -10.23 7.00
N VAL A 59 14.53 -9.60 5.84
CA VAL A 59 15.43 -10.12 4.81
C VAL A 59 16.56 -9.13 4.51
N HIS A 60 17.79 -9.62 4.54
CA HIS A 60 18.97 -8.83 4.26
C HIS A 60 18.96 -8.30 2.80
N PRO A 61 19.40 -7.05 2.54
CA PRO A 61 19.36 -6.44 1.21
C PRO A 61 20.07 -7.24 0.10
N LEU A 62 21.16 -7.93 0.45
CA LEU A 62 21.88 -8.80 -0.50
C LEU A 62 21.01 -9.96 -1.00
N VAL A 63 20.20 -10.56 -0.13
CA VAL A 63 19.28 -11.65 -0.49
C VAL A 63 18.22 -11.12 -1.44
N TYR A 64 17.72 -9.91 -1.19
CA TYR A 64 16.79 -9.24 -2.08
C TYR A 64 17.39 -9.00 -3.48
N LEU A 65 18.62 -8.47 -3.54
CA LEU A 65 19.33 -8.21 -4.79
C LEU A 65 19.64 -9.50 -5.56
N ALA A 66 20.15 -10.52 -4.87
CA ALA A 66 20.45 -11.82 -5.45
C ALA A 66 19.17 -12.50 -5.99
N ARG A 67 18.08 -12.51 -5.20
CA ARG A 67 16.77 -13.01 -5.63
C ARG A 67 16.25 -12.26 -6.84
N ARG A 68 16.35 -10.93 -6.84
CA ARG A 68 15.93 -10.10 -7.99
C ARG A 68 16.74 -10.43 -9.24
N GLY A 69 18.06 -10.54 -9.12
CA GLY A 69 18.94 -10.94 -10.21
C GLY A 69 18.57 -12.32 -10.77
N TRP A 70 18.36 -13.29 -9.90
CA TRP A 70 17.94 -14.63 -10.28
C TRP A 70 16.56 -14.65 -10.97
N LEU A 71 15.58 -13.94 -10.43
CA LEU A 71 14.23 -13.86 -11.02
C LEU A 71 14.24 -13.17 -12.40
N LYS A 72 15.11 -12.17 -12.58
CA LYS A 72 15.32 -11.53 -13.88
C LYS A 72 15.96 -12.49 -14.88
N ALA A 73 17.03 -13.19 -14.48
CA ALA A 73 17.72 -14.17 -15.32
C ALA A 73 16.80 -15.32 -15.77
N ASN A 74 15.82 -15.68 -14.95
CA ASN A 74 14.86 -16.76 -15.22
C ASN A 74 13.52 -16.27 -15.82
N ASN A 75 13.39 -14.99 -16.20
CA ASN A 75 12.14 -14.40 -16.72
C ASN A 75 10.90 -14.53 -15.79
N GLN A 76 11.10 -14.86 -14.51
CA GLN A 76 10.00 -15.03 -13.54
C GLN A 76 9.68 -13.76 -12.75
N TRP A 77 10.50 -12.71 -12.91
CA TRP A 77 10.37 -11.46 -12.18
C TRP A 77 8.99 -10.82 -12.33
N GLY A 78 8.46 -10.73 -13.56
CA GLY A 78 7.14 -10.14 -13.82
C GLY A 78 5.99 -10.87 -13.12
N TYR A 79 6.01 -12.21 -13.12
CA TYR A 79 5.01 -13.03 -12.45
C TYR A 79 4.99 -12.80 -10.93
N TRP A 80 6.17 -12.88 -10.29
CA TRP A 80 6.29 -12.72 -8.84
C TRP A 80 6.04 -11.28 -8.36
N ALA A 81 6.43 -10.29 -9.15
CA ALA A 81 6.09 -8.89 -8.89
C ALA A 81 4.57 -8.67 -8.94
N ASN A 82 3.88 -9.22 -9.95
CA ASN A 82 2.42 -9.13 -10.05
C ASN A 82 1.70 -9.91 -8.96
N LYS A 83 2.20 -11.09 -8.58
CA LYS A 83 1.62 -11.89 -7.48
C LYS A 83 1.69 -11.12 -6.15
N ARG A 84 2.81 -10.44 -5.89
CA ARG A 84 2.96 -9.58 -4.70
C ARG A 84 2.02 -8.37 -4.72
N LEU A 85 1.76 -7.78 -5.89
CA LEU A 85 0.77 -6.70 -6.05
C LEU A 85 -0.68 -7.20 -5.84
N ARG A 86 -0.97 -8.46 -6.19
CA ARG A 86 -2.31 -9.07 -6.05
C ARG A 86 -2.59 -9.63 -4.65
N CYS A 87 -1.59 -9.79 -3.80
CA CYS A 87 -1.82 -10.14 -2.39
C CYS A 87 -2.73 -9.07 -1.78
N LYS A 88 -3.90 -9.53 -1.36
CA LYS A 88 -5.01 -8.75 -0.81
C LYS A 88 -5.07 -8.86 0.71
N SER A 89 -4.23 -9.72 1.30
CA SER A 89 -4.20 -10.03 2.73
C SER A 89 -3.41 -8.97 3.49
N ASP A 90 -4.15 -8.35 4.40
CA ASP A 90 -3.76 -7.55 5.55
C ASP A 90 -2.96 -6.27 5.28
N MET A 91 -3.56 -5.15 5.68
CA MET A 91 -2.90 -3.85 5.83
C MET A 91 -1.63 -3.94 6.71
N ASP A 92 -1.45 -5.03 7.46
CA ASP A 92 -0.27 -5.31 8.27
C ASP A 92 0.95 -5.78 7.45
N CYS A 93 0.77 -6.29 6.24
CA CYS A 93 1.82 -7.00 5.49
C CYS A 93 2.43 -6.24 4.30
N ILE A 94 2.23 -4.92 4.18
CA ILE A 94 2.67 -4.13 2.99
C ILE A 94 3.69 -3.03 3.37
N PHE A 95 4.75 -3.45 4.07
CA PHE A 95 6.14 -2.98 4.02
C PHE A 95 6.49 -1.61 3.42
N THR A 96 6.89 -0.70 4.29
CA THR A 96 7.38 0.62 3.88
C THR A 96 8.74 0.61 3.16
N SER A 97 9.68 -0.29 3.48
CA SER A 97 11.06 -0.13 2.98
C SER A 97 11.36 -0.86 1.65
N CYS A 98 10.59 -1.88 1.26
CA CYS A 98 10.78 -2.54 -0.03
C CYS A 98 10.23 -1.68 -1.19
N PHE A 99 9.28 -0.78 -0.90
CA PHE A 99 8.48 -0.12 -1.91
C PHE A 99 9.10 1.15 -2.49
N GLU A 100 9.79 1.99 -1.71
CA GLU A 100 10.51 3.16 -2.27
C GLU A 100 11.48 2.77 -3.40
N ARG A 101 12.11 1.58 -3.28
CA ARG A 101 13.02 1.03 -4.30
C ARG A 101 12.34 0.32 -5.46
N THR A 102 11.07 -0.09 -5.34
CA THR A 102 10.30 -0.74 -6.41
C THR A 102 9.41 0.23 -7.19
N VAL A 103 8.90 1.29 -6.56
CA VAL A 103 8.16 2.39 -7.22
C VAL A 103 9.01 3.07 -8.30
N ASN A 104 10.31 3.17 -8.07
CA ASN A 104 11.27 3.78 -9.00
C ASN A 104 11.86 2.79 -10.03
N LEU A 105 11.30 1.59 -10.18
CA LEU A 105 11.73 0.63 -11.21
C LEU A 105 10.78 0.65 -12.41
N PRO A 106 11.05 1.48 -13.43
CA PRO A 106 10.22 1.57 -14.64
C PRO A 106 10.12 0.24 -15.40
N GLU A 107 11.06 -0.68 -15.19
CA GLU A 107 11.19 -1.96 -15.89
C GLU A 107 10.13 -3.01 -15.53
N VAL A 108 9.35 -2.82 -14.45
CA VAL A 108 8.55 -3.90 -13.83
C VAL A 108 7.04 -3.70 -13.96
N HIS A 109 6.58 -2.48 -14.25
CA HIS A 109 5.19 -2.12 -14.04
C HIS A 109 4.59 -1.40 -15.24
N GLY A 110 3.57 -2.01 -15.85
CA GLY A 110 2.63 -1.27 -16.68
C GLY A 110 1.93 -0.18 -15.84
N ALA A 111 1.37 0.84 -16.50
CA ALA A 111 0.81 2.01 -15.83
C ALA A 111 -0.22 1.66 -14.72
N LYS A 112 -1.01 0.60 -14.91
CA LYS A 112 -1.97 0.07 -13.92
C LYS A 112 -1.31 -0.51 -12.66
N ALA A 113 -0.19 -1.20 -12.80
CA ALA A 113 0.53 -1.76 -11.66
C ALA A 113 1.20 -0.66 -10.82
N ARG A 114 1.76 0.36 -11.48
CA ARG A 114 2.31 1.55 -10.81
C ARG A 114 1.22 2.30 -10.04
N MET A 115 0.07 2.51 -10.67
CA MET A 115 -1.10 3.16 -10.08
C MET A 115 -1.57 2.45 -8.80
N LEU A 116 -1.80 1.14 -8.83
CA LEU A 116 -2.22 0.37 -7.66
C LEU A 116 -1.19 0.40 -6.52
N LEU A 117 0.09 0.47 -6.88
CA LEU A 117 1.16 0.51 -5.89
C LEU A 117 1.20 1.85 -5.16
N LEU A 118 1.17 2.97 -5.90
CA LEU A 118 1.16 4.30 -5.32
C LEU A 118 -0.05 4.52 -4.40
N ASP A 119 -1.23 4.04 -4.81
CA ASP A 119 -2.47 4.09 -4.01
C ASP A 119 -2.30 3.40 -2.64
N ARG A 120 -1.72 2.19 -2.64
CA ARG A 120 -1.47 1.43 -1.40
C ARG A 120 -0.45 2.12 -0.49
N ILE A 121 0.62 2.66 -1.07
CA ILE A 121 1.64 3.38 -0.29
C ILE A 121 1.03 4.65 0.30
N GLY A 122 0.21 5.37 -0.47
CA GLY A 122 -0.52 6.54 0.01
C GLY A 122 -1.36 6.21 1.25
N CYS A 123 -2.17 5.14 1.20
CA CYS A 123 -2.97 4.71 2.34
C CYS A 123 -2.13 4.37 3.57
N TYR A 124 -1.00 3.69 3.38
CA TYR A 124 -0.13 3.30 4.48
C TYR A 124 0.56 4.50 5.13
N GLU A 125 1.13 5.40 4.33
CA GLU A 125 1.76 6.62 4.83
C GLU A 125 0.74 7.51 5.55
N TRP A 126 -0.52 7.49 5.13
CA TRP A 126 -1.62 8.16 5.83
C TRP A 126 -1.88 7.54 7.21
N ILE A 127 -1.95 6.21 7.33
CA ILE A 127 -2.11 5.51 8.62
C ILE A 127 -0.91 5.76 9.56
N LEU A 128 0.30 5.92 9.01
CA LEU A 128 1.49 6.30 9.77
C LEU A 128 1.57 7.81 10.12
N GLU A 129 0.52 8.58 9.82
CA GLU A 129 0.45 10.03 10.04
C GLU A 129 1.52 10.83 9.26
N ARG A 130 2.11 10.23 8.22
CA ARG A 130 3.10 10.87 7.33
C ARG A 130 2.39 11.53 6.16
N TYR A 131 1.51 12.48 6.49
CA TYR A 131 0.55 13.03 5.54
C TYR A 131 1.18 13.68 4.29
N LYS A 132 2.36 14.31 4.42
CA LYS A 132 3.08 14.90 3.26
C LYS A 132 3.51 13.83 2.24
N THR A 133 3.94 12.66 2.71
CA THR A 133 4.33 11.56 1.83
C THR A 133 3.08 10.94 1.20
N ALA A 134 2.02 10.73 2.00
CA ALA A 134 0.74 10.24 1.51
C ALA A 134 0.14 11.14 0.43
N GLU A 135 0.16 12.46 0.63
CA GLU A 135 -0.30 13.47 -0.33
C GLU A 135 0.38 13.29 -1.69
N LYS A 136 1.71 13.18 -1.69
CA LYS A 136 2.49 12.98 -2.92
C LYS A 136 2.09 11.69 -3.64
N MET A 137 1.93 10.59 -2.90
CA MET A 137 1.56 9.30 -3.50
C MET A 137 0.15 9.33 -4.10
N PHE A 138 -0.81 9.97 -3.42
CA PHE A 138 -2.17 10.13 -3.93
C PHE A 138 -2.24 11.08 -5.13
N GLN A 139 -1.44 12.16 -5.16
CA GLN A 139 -1.35 13.04 -6.34
C GLN A 139 -0.81 12.30 -7.58
N GLU A 140 0.25 11.51 -7.44
CA GLU A 140 0.78 10.69 -8.53
C GLU A 140 -0.24 9.62 -8.99
N THR A 141 -0.95 9.00 -8.03
CA THR A 141 -2.01 8.03 -8.31
C THR A 141 -3.17 8.66 -9.08
N LEU A 142 -3.60 9.85 -8.66
CA LEU A 142 -4.70 10.59 -9.28
C LEU A 142 -4.39 10.92 -10.74
N ALA A 143 -3.19 11.46 -11.01
CA ALA A 143 -2.77 11.77 -12.38
C ALA A 143 -2.76 10.55 -13.29
N LEU A 144 -2.37 9.37 -12.76
CA LEU A 144 -2.44 8.11 -13.51
C LEU A 144 -3.87 7.62 -13.72
N ARG A 145 -4.73 7.66 -12.68
CA ARG A 145 -6.14 7.25 -12.75
C ARG A 145 -6.94 8.13 -13.71
N GLU A 146 -6.76 9.45 -13.67
CA GLU A 146 -7.38 10.38 -14.61
C GLU A 146 -7.00 10.07 -16.07
N LYS A 147 -5.72 9.73 -16.32
CA LYS A 147 -5.23 9.43 -17.67
C LYS A 147 -5.72 8.08 -18.21
N ILE A 148 -5.83 7.07 -17.34
CA ILE A 148 -6.13 5.67 -17.75
C ILE A 148 -7.63 5.37 -17.70
N LEU A 149 -8.31 5.83 -16.66
CA LEU A 149 -9.70 5.49 -16.35
C LEU A 149 -10.67 6.67 -16.58
N GLY A 150 -10.15 7.89 -16.57
CA GLY A 150 -10.95 9.12 -16.65
C GLY A 150 -11.29 9.70 -15.27
N LYS A 151 -11.73 10.96 -15.26
CA LYS A 151 -12.02 11.74 -14.05
C LYS A 151 -13.24 11.25 -13.27
N GLU A 152 -14.24 10.75 -13.98
CA GLU A 152 -15.52 10.30 -13.40
C GLU A 152 -15.48 8.82 -12.95
N HIS A 153 -14.37 8.10 -13.14
CA HIS A 153 -14.28 6.69 -12.78
C HIS A 153 -14.30 6.51 -11.24
N PRO A 154 -15.02 5.51 -10.70
CA PRO A 154 -15.14 5.32 -9.25
C PRO A 154 -13.80 5.28 -8.51
N GLU A 155 -12.81 4.54 -9.03
CA GLU A 155 -11.47 4.50 -8.42
C GLU A 155 -10.75 5.85 -8.42
N THR A 156 -11.00 6.71 -9.43
CA THR A 156 -10.43 8.07 -9.49
C THR A 156 -11.05 8.93 -8.40
N LEU A 157 -12.38 8.85 -8.23
CA LEU A 157 -13.12 9.55 -7.17
C LEU A 157 -12.69 9.08 -5.78
N THR A 158 -12.42 7.78 -5.60
CA THR A 158 -11.86 7.25 -4.35
C THR A 158 -10.51 7.90 -4.02
N THR A 159 -9.59 8.03 -4.99
CA THR A 159 -8.31 8.72 -4.75
C THR A 159 -8.49 10.19 -4.42
N MET A 160 -9.39 10.89 -5.11
CA MET A 160 -9.67 12.31 -4.80
C MET A 160 -10.15 12.46 -3.36
N ASN A 161 -11.04 11.57 -2.90
CA ASN A 161 -11.50 11.56 -1.52
C ASN A 161 -10.37 11.26 -0.52
N SER A 162 -9.48 10.30 -0.81
CA SER A 162 -8.31 10.00 0.04
C SER A 162 -7.32 11.16 0.11
N LEU A 163 -7.10 11.86 -1.00
CA LEU A 163 -6.24 13.05 -1.04
C LEU A 163 -6.86 14.20 -0.24
N ALA A 164 -8.17 14.43 -0.37
CA ALA A 164 -8.88 15.44 0.40
C ALA A 164 -8.82 15.19 1.93
N LEU A 165 -9.01 13.93 2.36
CA LEU A 165 -8.81 13.54 3.76
C LEU A 165 -7.37 13.82 4.23
N THR A 166 -6.39 13.44 3.44
CA THR A 166 -4.97 13.67 3.74
C THR A 166 -4.63 15.16 3.86
N LEU A 167 -5.29 16.02 3.09
CA LEU A 167 -5.17 17.49 3.21
C LEU A 167 -5.86 17.99 4.48
N SER A 168 -7.03 17.45 4.82
CA SER A 168 -7.76 17.81 6.04
C SER A 168 -6.98 17.43 7.31
N ASP A 169 -6.24 16.32 7.31
CA ASP A 169 -5.37 15.92 8.42
C ASP A 169 -4.06 16.72 8.49
N GLN A 170 -3.75 17.49 7.43
CA GLN A 170 -2.68 18.50 7.41
C GLN A 170 -3.19 19.91 7.73
N GLU A 171 -4.42 20.05 8.22
CA GLU A 171 -5.07 21.34 8.52
C GLU A 171 -5.26 22.24 7.27
N LYS A 172 -5.11 21.69 6.06
CA LYS A 172 -5.37 22.38 4.79
C LYS A 172 -6.85 22.32 4.42
N TYR A 173 -7.72 22.78 5.32
CA TYR A 173 -9.16 22.56 5.21
C TYR A 173 -9.80 23.14 3.94
N ALA A 174 -9.35 24.33 3.49
CA ALA A 174 -9.89 24.96 2.28
C ALA A 174 -9.60 24.14 1.00
N GLU A 175 -8.41 23.55 0.90
CA GLU A 175 -8.03 22.69 -0.22
C GLU A 175 -8.80 21.36 -0.16
N ALA A 176 -8.93 20.78 1.03
CA ALA A 176 -9.71 19.57 1.27
C ALA A 176 -11.19 19.75 0.91
N GLU A 177 -11.80 20.87 1.34
CA GLU A 177 -13.20 21.20 1.05
C GLU A 177 -13.44 21.30 -0.46
N LYS A 178 -12.59 22.05 -1.17
CA LYS A 178 -12.67 22.20 -2.62
C LYS A 178 -12.64 20.83 -3.32
N MET A 179 -11.69 19.98 -2.92
CA MET A 179 -11.53 18.66 -3.52
C MET A 179 -12.71 17.72 -3.21
N HIS A 180 -13.25 17.74 -1.99
CA HIS A 180 -14.45 16.99 -1.65
C HIS A 180 -15.67 17.45 -2.49
N ARG A 181 -15.86 18.75 -2.69
CA ARG A 181 -16.92 19.29 -3.55
C ARG A 181 -16.75 18.88 -5.02
N GLU A 182 -15.52 18.94 -5.53
CA GLU A 182 -15.18 18.48 -6.89
C GLU A 182 -15.40 16.97 -7.06
N THR A 183 -15.28 16.17 -5.99
CA THR A 183 -15.52 14.71 -6.01
C THR A 183 -17.01 14.38 -5.95
N LEU A 184 -17.81 15.18 -5.23
CA LEU A 184 -19.24 14.94 -5.05
C LEU A 184 -20.05 15.08 -6.34
N ALA A 185 -19.81 16.13 -7.14
CA ALA A 185 -20.60 16.38 -8.35
C ALA A 185 -20.53 15.20 -9.37
N PRO A 186 -19.35 14.63 -9.68
CA PRO A 186 -19.26 13.39 -10.45
C PRO A 186 -19.83 12.17 -9.72
N GLY A 187 -19.60 12.03 -8.41
CA GLY A 187 -20.09 10.90 -7.62
C GLY A 187 -21.62 10.78 -7.64
N GLU A 188 -22.32 11.90 -7.50
CA GLU A 188 -23.78 11.97 -7.61
C GLU A 188 -24.28 11.59 -9.01
N LYS A 189 -23.55 11.99 -10.06
CA LYS A 189 -23.92 11.75 -11.47
C LYS A 189 -23.64 10.32 -11.92
N VAL A 190 -22.52 9.73 -11.50
CA VAL A 190 -22.06 8.39 -11.92
C VAL A 190 -22.73 7.28 -11.11
N SER A 191 -22.89 7.51 -9.81
CA SER A 191 -23.26 6.47 -8.86
C SER A 191 -24.62 6.71 -8.21
N GLY A 192 -25.10 7.96 -8.18
CA GLY A 192 -26.31 8.35 -7.44
C GLY A 192 -25.99 8.74 -5.99
N LYS A 193 -26.91 9.51 -5.38
CA LYS A 193 -26.73 10.12 -4.05
C LYS A 193 -26.67 9.11 -2.89
N GLU A 194 -27.31 7.96 -3.05
CA GLU A 194 -27.46 6.95 -1.98
C GLU A 194 -26.34 5.91 -1.94
N ARG A 195 -25.38 5.97 -2.88
CA ARG A 195 -24.28 5.02 -2.90
C ARG A 195 -23.32 5.25 -1.73
N PRO A 196 -22.78 4.17 -1.13
CA PRO A 196 -21.86 4.26 0.01
C PRO A 196 -20.66 5.20 -0.25
N GLU A 197 -20.14 5.23 -1.47
CA GLU A 197 -18.99 6.07 -1.82
C GLU A 197 -19.37 7.55 -1.78
N THR A 198 -20.51 7.94 -2.35
CA THR A 198 -21.02 9.32 -2.31
C THR A 198 -21.31 9.77 -0.88
N LEU A 199 -21.97 8.92 -0.09
CA LEU A 199 -22.26 9.19 1.32
C LEU A 199 -20.97 9.35 2.14
N THR A 200 -19.95 8.54 1.86
CA THR A 200 -18.63 8.66 2.50
C THR A 200 -17.99 10.01 2.19
N THR A 201 -18.02 10.45 0.93
CA THR A 201 -17.49 11.77 0.56
C THR A 201 -18.28 12.91 1.22
N MET A 202 -19.61 12.81 1.33
CA MET A 202 -20.43 13.82 2.03
C MET A 202 -20.09 13.87 3.53
N ASN A 203 -19.93 12.72 4.18
CA ASN A 203 -19.53 12.65 5.57
C ASN A 203 -18.14 13.26 5.80
N ASN A 204 -17.17 12.96 4.93
CA ASN A 204 -15.82 13.53 5.04
C ASN A 204 -15.83 15.05 4.85
N LEU A 205 -16.61 15.57 3.90
CA LEU A 205 -16.80 17.01 3.74
C LEU A 205 -17.37 17.66 5.00
N ALA A 206 -18.38 17.04 5.63
CA ALA A 206 -18.96 17.55 6.88
C ALA A 206 -17.92 17.57 8.02
N LEU A 207 -17.07 16.54 8.12
CA LEU A 207 -15.97 16.51 9.09
C LEU A 207 -14.94 17.61 8.83
N THR A 208 -14.53 17.82 7.58
CA THR A 208 -13.62 18.91 7.20
C THR A 208 -14.18 20.28 7.55
N LEU A 209 -15.46 20.54 7.23
CA LEU A 209 -16.14 21.79 7.57
C LEU A 209 -16.27 22.00 9.09
N ASN A 210 -16.56 20.94 9.84
CA ASN A 210 -16.63 21.02 11.30
C ASN A 210 -15.26 21.37 11.90
N ARG A 211 -14.18 20.74 11.43
CA ARG A 211 -12.81 21.06 11.86
C ARG A 211 -12.44 22.50 11.53
N GLN A 212 -12.75 22.97 10.33
CA GLN A 212 -12.53 24.36 9.91
C GLN A 212 -13.32 25.37 10.76
N GLY A 213 -14.57 25.07 11.10
CA GLY A 213 -15.42 25.92 11.94
C GLY A 213 -15.04 25.91 13.43
N SER A 214 -14.33 24.89 13.89
CA SER A 214 -13.86 24.76 15.27
C SER A 214 -12.60 25.59 15.57
N GLU A 215 -11.97 26.18 14.55
CA GLU A 215 -10.78 27.03 14.67
C GLU A 215 -11.09 28.53 14.85
N TRP A 216 -12.37 28.92 14.95
CA TRP A 216 -12.82 30.31 15.13
C TRP A 216 -13.28 30.63 16.56
#